data_AF-A0A920JZ43-F1
#
_entry.id   AF-A0A920JZ43-F1
#
_cell.length_a   1.000
_cell.length_b   1.000
_cell.length_c   1.000
_cell.angle_alpha   90.00
_cell.angle_beta   90.00
_cell.angle_gamma   90.00
#
_symmetry.space_group_name_H-M   'P 1'
#
loop_
_entity.id
_entity.type
_entity.pdbx_description
1 polymer ?
#
loop_
_entity_poly.entity_id
_entity_poly.type
_entity_poly.pdbx_seq_one_letter_code
_entity_poly.pdbx_strand_id
1 'polypeptide(L)'
;MHTAAFYKQKDLLIQYGFGDGAVFMTRLVGTCVGASTAVAIVLLFIGPQGAWAFVVYGWIQALLAAIFGYNTVNSEWAEVEGVKVTPEGYIAPLGFLILNTILLFNMGDILYSISSTAV
;
A
#
# COMPACT_ATOMS: atom_id res chain seq x y z
N MET A 1 -3.43 -23.49 16.54
CA MET A 1 -3.13 -22.04 16.41
C MET A 1 -3.26 -21.50 14.98
N HIS A 2 -3.40 -22.34 13.93
CA HIS A 2 -3.48 -21.92 12.52
C HIS A 2 -4.82 -21.35 12.02
N THR A 3 -5.89 -21.38 12.84
CA THR A 3 -7.26 -21.12 12.35
C THR A 3 -7.73 -19.67 12.54
N ALA A 4 -7.32 -18.97 13.60
CA ALA A 4 -7.87 -17.65 13.93
C ALA A 4 -7.55 -16.55 12.89
N ALA A 5 -6.34 -16.54 12.33
CA ALA A 5 -5.97 -15.59 11.28
C ALA A 5 -6.70 -15.86 9.96
N PHE A 6 -7.01 -17.14 9.69
CA PHE A 6 -7.74 -17.55 8.49
C PHE A 6 -9.20 -17.08 8.55
N TYR A 7 -9.88 -17.25 9.69
CA TYR A 7 -11.26 -16.78 9.87
C TYR A 7 -11.38 -15.26 9.81
N LYS A 8 -10.44 -14.51 10.42
CA LYS A 8 -10.40 -13.05 10.30
C LYS A 8 -10.19 -12.58 8.85
N GLN A 9 -9.40 -13.31 8.06
CA GLN A 9 -9.24 -13.01 6.64
C GLN A 9 -10.51 -13.27 5.83
N LYS A 10 -11.22 -14.39 6.09
CA LYS A 10 -12.49 -14.65 5.41
C LYS A 10 -13.52 -13.56 5.73
N ASP A 11 -13.57 -13.12 6.98
CA ASP A 11 -14.47 -12.04 7.43
C ASP A 11 -14.17 -10.71 6.72
N LEU A 12 -12.89 -10.33 6.59
CA LEU A 12 -12.47 -9.15 5.82
C LEU A 12 -12.79 -9.27 4.33
N LEU A 13 -12.57 -10.43 3.72
CA LEU A 13 -12.89 -10.65 2.31
C LEU A 13 -14.39 -10.54 2.06
N ILE A 14 -15.21 -11.11 2.96
CA ILE A 14 -16.68 -10.97 2.92
C ILE A 14 -17.10 -9.52 3.12
N GLN A 15 -16.49 -8.78 4.06
CA GLN A 15 -16.77 -7.36 4.30
C GLN A 15 -16.56 -6.51 3.04
N TYR A 16 -15.54 -6.83 2.24
CA TYR A 16 -15.20 -6.11 1.01
C TYR A 16 -15.76 -6.77 -0.26
N GLY A 17 -16.67 -7.75 -0.16
CA GLY A 17 -17.33 -8.39 -1.31
C GLY A 17 -16.43 -9.27 -2.17
N PHE A 18 -15.27 -9.70 -1.65
CA PHE A 18 -14.36 -10.59 -2.36
C PHE A 18 -14.81 -12.04 -2.25
N GLY A 19 -15.05 -12.69 -3.39
CA GLY A 19 -15.28 -14.14 -3.46
C GLY A 19 -14.04 -14.95 -3.06
N ASP A 20 -14.24 -16.23 -2.70
CA ASP A 20 -13.16 -17.13 -2.22
C ASP A 20 -11.97 -17.24 -3.21
N GLY A 21 -12.18 -16.99 -4.50
CA GLY A 21 -11.12 -16.97 -5.52
C GLY A 21 -10.16 -15.77 -5.43
N ALA A 22 -10.56 -14.67 -4.81
CA ALA A 22 -9.72 -13.48 -4.67
C ALA A 22 -8.63 -13.62 -3.59
N VAL A 23 -8.76 -14.61 -2.68
CA VAL A 23 -7.85 -14.83 -1.54
C VAL A 23 -6.38 -14.83 -1.94
N PHE A 24 -6.04 -15.53 -3.04
CA PHE A 24 -4.66 -15.62 -3.51
C PHE A 24 -4.11 -14.25 -3.97
N MET A 25 -4.89 -13.52 -4.77
CA MET A 25 -4.50 -12.22 -5.28
C MET A 25 -4.41 -11.17 -4.16
N THR A 26 -5.37 -11.18 -3.22
CA THR A 26 -5.32 -10.31 -2.03
C THR A 26 -4.08 -10.58 -1.18
N ARG A 27 -3.70 -11.86 -1.03
CA ARG A 27 -2.46 -12.23 -0.31
C ARG A 27 -1.22 -11.77 -1.06
N LEU A 28 -1.16 -11.98 -2.37
CA LEU A 28 -0.04 -11.54 -3.20
C LEU A 28 0.18 -10.03 -3.08
N VAL A 29 -0.89 -9.22 -3.24
CA VAL A 29 -0.82 -7.77 -3.04
C VAL A 29 -0.42 -7.42 -1.60
N GLY A 30 -0.94 -8.15 -0.62
CA GLY A 30 -0.57 -8.02 0.78
C GLY A 30 0.92 -8.26 1.06
N THR A 31 1.60 -9.12 0.29
CA THR A 31 3.06 -9.30 0.42
C THR A 31 3.83 -8.06 0.00
N CYS A 32 3.37 -7.33 -1.03
CA CYS A 32 3.99 -6.08 -1.46
C CYS A 32 3.86 -5.01 -0.37
N VAL A 33 2.65 -4.84 0.19
CA VAL A 33 2.39 -3.90 1.28
C VAL A 33 3.19 -4.27 2.53
N GLY A 34 3.18 -5.56 2.90
CA GLY A 34 3.94 -6.07 4.04
C GLY A 34 5.45 -5.87 3.90
N ALA A 35 6.01 -6.11 2.70
CA ALA A 35 7.41 -5.85 2.41
C ALA A 35 7.74 -4.35 2.52
N SER A 36 6.90 -3.47 1.95
CA SER A 36 7.07 -2.02 2.09
C SER A 36 7.03 -1.58 3.56
N THR A 37 6.08 -2.08 4.36
CA THR A 37 6.02 -1.79 5.80
C THR A 37 7.28 -2.28 6.52
N ALA A 38 7.76 -3.48 6.22
CA ALA A 38 8.98 -4.01 6.83
C ALA A 38 10.22 -3.16 6.51
N VAL A 39 10.38 -2.75 5.25
CA VAL A 39 11.47 -1.84 4.84
C VAL A 39 11.35 -0.49 5.56
N ALA A 40 10.15 0.09 5.64
CA ALA A 40 9.92 1.34 6.35
C ALA A 40 10.31 1.23 7.84
N ILE A 41 9.97 0.11 8.51
CA ILE A 41 10.37 -0.15 9.90
C ILE A 41 11.89 -0.22 10.03
N VAL A 42 12.59 -0.90 9.11
CA VAL A 42 14.06 -0.96 9.12
C VAL A 42 14.67 0.44 9.02
N LEU A 43 14.16 1.28 8.11
CA LEU A 43 14.63 2.65 7.90
C LEU A 43 14.44 3.55 9.14
N LEU A 44 13.48 3.26 10.03
CA LEU A 44 13.35 3.97 11.30
C LEU A 44 14.56 3.76 12.23
N PHE A 45 15.28 2.64 12.11
CA PHE A 45 16.44 2.32 12.93
C PHE A 45 17.77 2.72 12.28
N ILE A 46 17.91 2.52 10.96
CA ILE A 46 19.17 2.77 10.25
C ILE A 46 19.25 4.17 9.62
N GLY A 47 18.12 4.88 9.56
CA GLY A 47 17.99 6.18 8.90
C GLY A 47 17.56 6.08 7.43
N PRO A 48 16.92 7.13 6.89
CA PRO A 48 16.35 7.12 5.54
C PRO A 48 17.32 7.61 4.45
N GLN A 49 18.61 7.80 4.75
CA GLN A 49 19.60 8.32 3.80
C GLN A 49 19.73 7.38 2.60
N GLY A 50 19.62 7.93 1.39
CA GLY A 50 19.67 7.16 0.13
C GLY A 50 18.40 6.36 -0.19
N ALA A 51 17.37 6.40 0.66
CA ALA A 51 16.14 5.62 0.48
C ALA A 51 15.15 6.24 -0.53
N TRP A 52 15.56 7.25 -1.31
CA TRP A 52 14.68 7.97 -2.23
C TRP A 52 13.94 7.04 -3.20
N ALA A 53 14.61 6.00 -3.73
CA ALA A 53 14.00 5.07 -4.68
C ALA A 53 12.84 4.29 -4.04
N PHE A 54 12.94 3.97 -2.75
CA PHE A 54 11.87 3.32 -2.00
C PHE A 54 10.67 4.25 -1.79
N VAL A 55 10.92 5.52 -1.44
CA VAL A 55 9.86 6.52 -1.27
C VAL A 55 9.18 6.83 -2.62
N VAL A 56 9.94 6.92 -3.72
CA VAL A 56 9.40 7.07 -5.08
C VAL A 56 8.57 5.86 -5.48
N TYR A 57 9.03 4.64 -5.19
CA TYR A 57 8.23 3.44 -5.41
C TYR A 57 6.89 3.49 -4.65
N GLY A 58 6.93 3.83 -3.36
CA GLY A 58 5.72 4.00 -2.55
C GLY A 58 4.77 5.06 -3.10
N TRP A 59 5.32 6.18 -3.57
CA TRP A 59 4.56 7.24 -4.23
C TRP A 59 3.86 6.76 -5.50
N ILE A 60 4.60 6.10 -6.41
CA ILE A 60 4.05 5.57 -7.67
C ILE A 60 2.99 4.51 -7.39
N GLN A 61 3.25 3.60 -6.45
CA GLN A 61 2.30 2.55 -6.08
C GLN A 61 1.00 3.16 -5.53
N ALA A 62 1.10 4.16 -4.66
CA ALA A 62 -0.05 4.86 -4.11
C ALA A 62 -0.85 5.63 -5.19
N LEU A 63 -0.16 6.27 -6.15
CA LEU A 63 -0.80 6.96 -7.27
C LEU A 63 -1.58 5.98 -8.14
N LEU A 64 -0.94 4.88 -8.54
CA LEU A 64 -1.58 3.85 -9.37
C LEU A 64 -2.78 3.23 -8.64
N ALA A 65 -2.64 2.91 -7.35
CA ALA A 65 -3.73 2.38 -6.55
C ALA A 65 -4.91 3.37 -6.42
N ALA A 66 -4.63 4.67 -6.32
CA ALA A 66 -5.68 5.69 -6.33
C ALA A 66 -6.40 5.78 -7.68
N ILE A 67 -5.66 5.79 -8.80
CA ILE A 67 -6.21 5.86 -10.16
C ILE A 67 -7.05 4.61 -10.46
N PHE A 68 -6.46 3.42 -10.27
CA PHE A 68 -7.15 2.17 -10.56
C PHE A 68 -8.32 1.94 -9.61
N GLY A 69 -8.17 2.24 -8.31
CA GLY A 69 -9.26 2.14 -7.35
C GLY A 69 -10.43 3.05 -7.69
N TYR A 70 -10.16 4.31 -8.09
CA TYR A 70 -11.18 5.22 -8.56
C TYR A 70 -11.89 4.69 -9.82
N ASN A 71 -11.13 4.23 -10.81
CA ASN A 71 -11.71 3.67 -12.05
C ASN A 71 -12.55 2.42 -11.76
N THR A 72 -12.10 1.52 -10.89
CA THR A 72 -12.84 0.32 -10.50
C THR A 72 -14.16 0.66 -9.83
N VAL A 73 -14.17 1.60 -8.87
CA VAL A 73 -15.40 2.03 -8.17
C VAL A 73 -16.39 2.73 -9.10
N ASN A 74 -15.92 3.36 -10.17
CA ASN A 74 -16.76 4.06 -11.15
C ASN A 74 -17.00 3.24 -12.44
N SER A 75 -16.84 1.92 -12.38
CA SER A 75 -17.02 1.02 -13.53
C SER A 75 -17.98 -0.12 -13.21
N GLU A 76 -18.29 -0.94 -14.21
CA GLU A 76 -19.09 -2.16 -14.06
C GLU A 76 -18.51 -3.14 -13.03
N TRP A 77 -17.21 -3.04 -12.73
CA TRP A 77 -16.52 -3.82 -11.70
C TRP A 77 -16.88 -3.42 -10.26
N ALA A 78 -17.67 -2.36 -10.07
CA ALA A 78 -18.14 -1.91 -8.75
C ALA A 78 -19.38 -2.67 -8.25
N GLU A 79 -20.08 -3.39 -9.14
CA GLU A 79 -21.28 -4.17 -8.82
C GLU A 79 -20.95 -5.66 -8.78
N VAL A 80 -20.28 -6.10 -7.71
CA VAL A 80 -20.00 -7.52 -7.49
C VAL A 80 -20.92 -8.04 -6.38
N GLU A 81 -21.78 -9.00 -6.72
CA GLU A 81 -22.58 -9.82 -5.78
C GLU A 81 -23.40 -9.03 -4.74
N GLY A 82 -23.93 -7.85 -5.11
CA GLY A 82 -24.83 -7.08 -4.24
C GLY A 82 -24.13 -6.30 -3.12
N VAL A 83 -22.78 -6.27 -3.09
CA VAL A 83 -21.98 -5.43 -2.19
C VAL A 83 -21.38 -4.28 -3.00
N LYS A 84 -21.78 -3.06 -2.68
CA LYS A 84 -21.26 -1.85 -3.33
C LYS A 84 -19.82 -1.62 -2.89
N VAL A 85 -18.87 -1.64 -3.83
CA VAL A 85 -17.47 -1.30 -3.54
C VAL A 85 -17.39 0.09 -2.91
N THR A 86 -16.89 0.16 -1.68
CA THR A 86 -16.84 1.40 -0.89
C THR A 86 -15.70 2.30 -1.37
N PRO A 87 -15.89 3.64 -1.44
CA PRO A 87 -14.84 4.60 -1.81
C PRO A 87 -13.57 4.52 -0.95
N GLU A 88 -13.67 3.95 0.25
CA GLU A 88 -12.57 3.69 1.19
C GLU A 88 -11.36 3.02 0.52
N GLY A 89 -11.57 2.18 -0.49
CA GLY A 89 -10.52 1.44 -1.18
C GLY A 89 -9.45 2.30 -1.88
N TYR A 90 -9.81 3.50 -2.35
CA TYR A 90 -8.84 4.43 -2.99
C TYR A 90 -8.48 5.64 -2.10
N ILE A 91 -9.25 5.91 -1.04
CA ILE A 91 -8.96 6.97 -0.08
C ILE A 91 -7.67 6.67 0.71
N ALA A 92 -7.47 5.42 1.14
CA ALA A 92 -6.25 5.04 1.84
C ALA A 92 -4.98 5.23 0.98
N PRO A 93 -4.93 4.77 -0.28
CA PRO A 93 -3.86 5.13 -1.23
C PRO A 93 -3.62 6.63 -1.38
N LEU A 94 -4.67 7.47 -1.44
CA LEU A 94 -4.51 8.92 -1.50
C LEU A 94 -3.80 9.49 -0.25
N GLY A 95 -4.10 8.97 0.94
CA GLY A 95 -3.39 9.33 2.16
C GLY A 95 -1.89 9.01 2.08
N PHE A 96 -1.54 7.81 1.60
CA PHE A 96 -0.14 7.43 1.37
C PHE A 96 0.52 8.28 0.30
N LEU A 97 -0.19 8.66 -0.75
CA LEU A 97 0.32 9.52 -1.81
C LEU A 97 0.72 10.90 -1.25
N ILE A 98 -0.14 11.49 -0.42
CA ILE A 98 0.14 12.78 0.24
C ILE A 98 1.37 12.67 1.15
N LEU A 99 1.43 11.63 1.99
CA LEU A 99 2.56 11.42 2.89
C LEU A 99 3.88 11.25 2.13
N ASN A 100 3.91 10.41 1.11
CA ASN A 100 5.11 10.22 0.29
C ASN A 100 5.48 11.48 -0.49
N THR A 101 4.50 12.29 -0.91
CA THR A 101 4.75 13.61 -1.52
C THR A 101 5.47 14.52 -0.53
N ILE A 102 4.98 14.63 0.69
CA ILE A 102 5.62 15.44 1.74
C ILE A 102 7.05 14.96 1.98
N LEU A 103 7.28 13.65 2.08
CA LEU A 103 8.61 13.08 2.27
C LEU A 103 9.56 13.45 1.11
N LEU A 104 9.14 13.25 -0.13
CA LEU A 104 9.99 13.50 -1.31
C LEU A 104 10.39 14.97 -1.45
N PHE A 105 9.48 15.91 -1.16
CA PHE A 105 9.73 17.33 -1.34
C PHE A 105 10.34 18.01 -0.12
N ASN A 106 10.02 17.57 1.10
CA ASN A 106 10.50 18.22 2.33
C ASN A 106 11.70 17.52 2.96
N MET A 107 11.93 16.24 2.64
CA MET A 107 13.09 15.47 3.15
C MET A 107 14.06 15.10 2.03
N GLY A 108 13.98 15.77 0.87
CA GLY A 108 14.86 15.52 -0.27
C GLY A 108 16.33 15.55 0.11
N ASP A 109 16.76 16.54 0.89
CA ASP A 109 18.15 16.70 1.32
C ASP A 109 18.69 15.48 2.09
N ILE A 110 17.82 14.73 2.77
CA ILE A 110 18.18 13.50 3.49
C ILE A 110 18.04 12.28 2.56
N LEU A 111 16.90 12.15 1.88
CA LEU A 111 16.57 11.00 1.04
C LEU A 111 17.53 10.84 -0.14
N TYR A 112 17.96 11.94 -0.74
CA TYR A 112 18.91 11.95 -1.87
C TYR A 112 20.37 11.99 -1.41
N SER A 113 20.63 12.20 -0.10
CA SER A 113 22.00 12.13 0.41
C SER A 113 22.49 10.68 0.42
N ILE A 114 23.69 10.47 -0.10
CA ILE A 114 24.42 9.22 0.11
C ILE A 114 25.16 9.40 1.43
N SER A 115 24.89 8.51 2.40
CA SER A 115 25.62 8.50 3.66
C SER A 115 27.12 8.46 3.37
N SER A 116 27.84 9.56 3.66
CA SER A 116 29.30 9.56 3.56
C SER A 116 29.85 8.82 4.78
N THR A 117 29.98 7.50 4.68
CA THR A 117 31.01 6.84 5.47
C THR A 117 32.34 7.35 4.95
N ALA A 118 32.93 8.28 5.72
CA ALA A 118 34.28 8.76 5.54
C ALA A 118 35.24 7.55 5.43
N VAL A 119 36.05 7.55 4.37
CA VAL A 119 37.30 6.79 4.30
C VAL A 119 38.41 7.73 4.75
#